data_AF-A0A7V4ENF4-F1
#
_entry.id   AF-A0A7V4ENF4-F1
#
_cell.length_a   1.000
_cell.length_b   1.000
_cell.length_c   1.000
_cell.angle_alpha   90.00
_cell.angle_beta   90.00
_cell.angle_gamma   90.00
#
_symmetry.space_group_name_H-M   'P 1'
#
loop_
_entity.id
_entity.type
_entity.pdbx_description
1 polymer ?
#
loop_
_entity_poly.entity_id
_entity_poly.type
_entity_poly.pdbx_seq_one_letter_code
_entity_poly.pdbx_strand_id
1 'polypeptide(L)'
;EQAGIFGKGGIDKSVFRIDAYGEKDGKSVHRTYSGVGHIADITSIPAVEGALMIARGELDKPGVHAAESALEPDDFLPRIQKRGVELFLDQ
;
A
#
# COMPACT_ATOMS: atom_id res chain seq x y z
N GLU A 1 12.31 3.03 24.19
CA GLU A 1 12.67 4.40 23.78
C GLU A 1 11.98 5.42 24.65
N GLN A 2 12.68 6.48 25.05
CA GLN A 2 12.07 7.64 25.71
C GLN A 2 11.49 8.53 24.62
N ALA A 3 10.18 8.76 24.66
CA ALA A 3 9.51 9.67 23.75
C ALA A 3 10.10 11.08 23.92
N GLY A 4 10.64 11.64 22.84
CA GLY A 4 11.13 13.02 22.83
C GLY A 4 10.00 14.02 23.07
N ILE A 5 10.33 15.31 23.12
CA ILE A 5 9.39 16.42 23.40
C ILE A 5 8.20 16.46 22.42
N PHE A 6 8.32 15.82 21.25
CA PHE A 6 7.29 15.69 20.22
C PHE A 6 6.69 14.28 20.09
N GLY A 7 7.17 13.30 20.87
CA GLY A 7 6.66 11.93 20.82
C GLY A 7 5.44 11.77 21.72
N LYS A 8 4.25 11.59 21.15
CA LYS A 8 3.16 10.94 21.89
C LYS A 8 3.54 9.47 22.07
N GLY A 9 3.43 8.95 23.30
CA GLY A 9 3.64 7.53 23.56
C GLY A 9 2.78 6.63 22.66
N GLY A 10 3.30 5.45 22.33
CA GLY A 10 2.70 4.50 21.40
C GLY A 10 3.78 3.61 20.78
N ILE A 11 3.36 2.56 20.07
CA ILE A 11 4.28 1.81 19.21
C ILE A 11 4.45 2.64 17.94
N ASP A 12 5.69 2.81 17.48
CA ASP A 12 6.03 3.58 16.29
C ASP A 12 5.71 2.80 14.99
N LYS A 13 4.45 2.40 14.87
CA LYS A 13 3.92 1.60 13.77
C LYS A 13 2.48 2.02 13.48
N SER A 14 2.18 2.16 12.21
CA SER A 14 0.85 2.18 11.65
C SER A 14 0.58 0.87 10.94
N VAL A 15 -0.68 0.44 10.98
CA VAL A 15 -1.12 -0.83 10.44
C VAL A 15 -2.42 -0.65 9.69
N PHE A 16 -2.63 -1.49 8.68
CA PHE A 16 -3.92 -1.60 8.01
C PHE A 16 -4.27 -3.06 7.78
N ARG A 17 -5.57 -3.32 7.69
CA ARG A 17 -6.14 -4.61 7.28
C ARG A 17 -7.33 -4.33 6.37
N ILE A 18 -7.39 -5.06 5.26
CA ILE A 18 -8.45 -5.02 4.27
C ILE A 18 -9.00 -6.43 4.17
N ASP A 19 -10.31 -6.58 4.36
CA ASP A 19 -11.04 -7.82 4.16
C ASP A 19 -11.92 -7.66 2.92
N ALA A 20 -11.69 -8.49 1.92
CA ALA A 20 -12.43 -8.51 0.66
C ALA A 20 -13.26 -9.79 0.56
N TYR A 21 -14.58 -9.65 0.52
CA TYR A 21 -15.52 -10.76 0.38
C TYR A 21 -16.11 -10.75 -1.03
N GLY A 22 -16.29 -11.93 -1.63
CA GLY A 22 -16.87 -12.05 -2.95
C GLY A 22 -17.20 -13.48 -3.33
N GLU A 23 -17.42 -13.69 -4.62
CA GLU A 23 -17.68 -15.00 -5.22
C GLU A 23 -16.70 -15.23 -6.36
N LYS A 24 -16.13 -16.43 -6.43
CA LYS A 24 -15.28 -16.88 -7.54
C LYS A 24 -15.69 -18.30 -7.91
N ASP A 25 -15.97 -18.53 -9.19
CA ASP A 25 -16.37 -19.84 -9.72
C ASP A 25 -17.55 -20.49 -8.94
N GLY A 26 -18.56 -19.70 -8.56
CA GLY A 26 -19.74 -20.18 -7.83
C GLY A 26 -19.53 -20.37 -6.33
N LYS A 27 -18.36 -20.02 -5.78
CA LYS A 27 -18.01 -20.22 -4.36
C LYS A 27 -17.72 -18.89 -3.68
N SER A 28 -18.21 -18.73 -2.45
CA SER A 28 -17.83 -17.58 -1.62
C SER A 28 -16.33 -17.62 -1.30
N VAL A 29 -15.67 -16.49 -1.51
CA VAL A 29 -14.24 -16.30 -1.24
C VAL A 29 -14.07 -15.09 -0.33
N HIS A 30 -13.11 -15.19 0.59
CA HIS A 30 -12.66 -14.10 1.45
C HIS A 30 -11.15 -13.99 1.31
N ARG A 31 -10.66 -12.78 1.01
CA ARG A 31 -9.23 -12.44 0.93
C ARG A 31 -8.90 -11.40 1.98
N THR A 32 -7.73 -11.55 2.60
CA THR A 32 -7.21 -10.59 3.58
C THR A 32 -5.91 -10.01 3.07
N TYR A 33 -5.79 -8.69 3.20
CA TYR A 33 -4.55 -7.97 2.96
C TYR A 33 -4.22 -7.15 4.20
N SER A 34 -2.98 -7.20 4.67
CA SER A 34 -2.54 -6.36 5.78
C SER A 34 -1.17 -5.77 5.51
N GLY A 35 -0.87 -4.69 6.23
CA GLY A 35 0.43 -4.06 6.16
C GLY A 35 0.82 -3.40 7.47
N VAL A 36 2.13 -3.31 7.68
CA VAL A 36 2.76 -2.75 8.88
C VAL A 36 3.92 -1.87 8.46
N GLY A 37 4.04 -0.69 9.07
CA GLY A 37 5.19 0.19 8.82
C GLY A 37 5.11 1.50 9.59
N HIS A 38 6.15 2.32 9.51
CA HIS A 38 6.07 3.68 10.02
C HIS A 38 5.10 4.51 9.16
N ILE A 39 4.33 5.43 9.75
CA ILE A 39 3.29 6.18 9.00
C ILE A 39 3.88 6.98 7.84
N ALA A 40 5.08 7.53 8.03
CA ALA A 40 5.77 8.26 6.97
C ALA A 40 6.09 7.35 5.79
N ASP A 41 6.49 6.10 6.03
CA ASP A 41 6.92 5.17 4.99
C ASP A 41 5.71 4.64 4.21
N ILE A 42 4.68 4.15 4.92
CA ILE A 42 3.48 3.58 4.27
C ILE A 42 2.67 4.62 3.47
N THR A 43 2.91 5.91 3.72
CA THR A 43 2.28 7.03 2.97
C THR A 43 3.18 7.54 1.86
N SER A 44 4.46 7.79 2.14
CA SER A 44 5.37 8.43 1.19
C SER A 44 5.86 7.49 0.10
N ILE A 45 6.09 6.21 0.41
CA ILE A 45 6.61 5.24 -0.56
C ILE A 45 5.64 5.03 -1.73
N PRO A 46 4.32 4.83 -1.51
CA PRO A 46 3.35 4.80 -2.62
C PRO A 46 3.35 6.06 -3.48
N ALA A 47 3.43 7.24 -2.85
CA ALA A 47 3.46 8.51 -3.57
C ALA A 47 4.72 8.66 -4.44
N VAL A 48 5.88 8.30 -3.91
CA VAL A 48 7.14 8.29 -4.65
C VAL A 48 7.10 7.29 -5.80
N GLU A 49 6.55 6.09 -5.59
CA GLU A 49 6.48 5.10 -6.67
C GLU A 49 5.55 5.55 -7.80
N GLY A 50 4.39 6.13 -7.48
CA GLY A 50 3.52 6.73 -8.49
C GLY A 50 4.24 7.82 -9.31
N ALA A 51 5.00 8.70 -8.64
CA ALA A 51 5.79 9.73 -9.33
C ALA A 51 6.88 9.15 -10.23
N LEU A 52 7.56 8.08 -9.79
CA LEU A 52 8.57 7.38 -10.58
C LEU A 52 7.95 6.68 -11.80
N MET A 53 6.78 6.05 -11.64
CA MET A 53 6.06 5.41 -12.73
C MET A 53 5.65 6.43 -13.81
N ILE A 54 5.18 7.62 -13.41
CA ILE A 54 4.94 8.73 -14.36
C ILE A 54 6.23 9.12 -15.08
N ALA A 55 7.32 9.33 -14.35
CA ALA A 55 8.60 9.73 -14.94
C ALA A 55 9.18 8.69 -15.92
N ARG A 56 8.84 7.40 -15.73
CA ARG A 56 9.24 6.29 -16.61
C ARG A 56 8.28 6.07 -17.79
N GLY A 57 7.16 6.80 -17.84
CA GLY A 57 6.12 6.58 -18.85
C GLY A 57 5.29 5.31 -18.62
N GLU A 58 5.33 4.73 -17.42
CA GLU A 58 4.49 3.59 -17.03
C GLU A 58 3.04 4.04 -16.75
N LEU A 59 2.83 5.34 -16.45
CA LEU A 59 1.52 5.99 -16.27
C LEU A 59 1.41 7.19 -17.20
N ASP A 60 0.73 7.02 -18.34
CA ASP A 60 0.71 8.00 -19.43
C ASP A 60 -0.68 8.60 -19.71
N LYS A 61 -1.73 8.07 -19.07
CA LYS A 61 -3.10 8.54 -19.25
C LYS A 61 -3.28 9.95 -18.66
N PRO A 62 -3.65 10.98 -19.46
CA PRO A 62 -3.83 12.34 -18.95
C PRO A 62 -5.07 12.45 -18.06
N GLY A 63 -5.07 13.42 -17.14
CA GLY A 63 -6.21 13.73 -16.28
C GLY A 63 -5.99 13.41 -14.80
N VAL A 64 -7.07 13.47 -14.01
CA VAL A 64 -7.07 13.12 -12.59
C VAL A 64 -7.59 11.69 -12.45
N HIS A 65 -6.75 10.82 -11.91
CA HIS A 65 -7.04 9.40 -11.74
C HIS A 65 -6.90 9.00 -10.29
N ALA A 66 -7.79 8.13 -9.83
CA ALA A 66 -7.62 7.45 -8.56
C ALA A 66 -6.62 6.30 -8.72
N ALA A 67 -6.05 5.81 -7.62
CA ALA A 67 -5.04 4.76 -7.64
C ALA A 67 -5.57 3.49 -8.31
N GLU A 68 -6.81 3.10 -8.00
CA GLU A 68 -7.49 1.93 -8.56
C GLU A 68 -7.73 1.99 -10.08
N SER A 69 -7.70 3.19 -10.66
CA SER A 69 -7.84 3.38 -12.12
C SER A 69 -6.52 3.50 -12.86
N ALA A 70 -5.41 3.70 -12.12
CA ALA A 70 -4.10 3.98 -12.69
C ALA A 70 -3.09 2.86 -12.42
N LEU A 71 -3.26 2.08 -11.36
CA LEU A 71 -2.28 1.11 -10.88
C LEU A 71 -2.82 -0.32 -10.95
N GLU A 72 -2.00 -1.23 -11.46
CA GLU A 72 -2.23 -2.68 -11.35
C GLU A 72 -1.62 -3.19 -10.02
N PRO A 73 -2.44 -3.71 -9.08
CA PRO A 73 -1.96 -4.11 -7.75
C PRO A 73 -0.82 -5.13 -7.78
N ASP A 74 -0.87 -6.09 -8.72
CA ASP A 74 0.11 -7.17 -8.86
C ASP A 74 1.50 -6.67 -9.30
N ASP A 75 1.58 -5.49 -9.94
CA ASP A 75 2.85 -4.82 -10.24
C ASP A 75 3.25 -3.84 -9.14
N PHE A 76 2.29 -3.06 -8.65
CA PHE A 76 2.55 -1.98 -7.71
C PHE A 76 2.94 -2.48 -6.31
N LEU A 77 2.20 -3.42 -5.71
CA LEU A 77 2.44 -3.85 -4.33
C LEU A 77 3.84 -4.47 -4.11
N PRO A 78 4.39 -5.31 -5.01
CA PRO A 78 5.77 -5.79 -4.89
C PRO A 78 6.82 -4.68 -4.91
N ARG A 79 6.58 -3.58 -5.64
CA ARG A 79 7.49 -2.42 -5.69
C ARG A 79 7.50 -1.64 -4.38
N ILE A 80 6.37 -1.60 -3.70
CA ILE A 80 6.23 -0.99 -2.36
C ILE A 80 6.91 -1.88 -1.30
N GLN A 81 6.74 -3.20 -1.37
CA GLN A 81 7.45 -4.15 -0.49
C GLN A 81 8.97 -4.05 -0.63
N LYS A 82 9.50 -3.95 -1.86
CA LYS A 82 10.93 -3.77 -2.13
C LYS A 82 11.54 -2.51 -1.50
N ARG A 83 10.70 -1.54 -1.12
CA ARG A 83 11.12 -0.27 -0.50
C ARG A 83 10.94 -0.24 1.01
N GLY A 84 10.56 -1.36 1.62
CA GLY A 84 10.55 -1.54 3.08
C GLY A 84 9.19 -1.53 3.74
N VAL A 85 8.09 -1.50 2.98
CA VAL A 85 6.74 -1.69 3.54
C VAL A 85 6.46 -3.18 3.69
N GLU A 86 6.14 -3.63 4.90
CA GLU A 86 5.78 -5.02 5.16
C GLU A 86 4.30 -5.22 4.77
N LEU A 87 4.06 -6.07 3.77
CA LEU A 87 2.70 -6.46 3.34
C LEU A 87 2.52 -7.97 3.51
N PHE A 88 1.34 -8.37 3.96
CA PHE A 88 0.90 -9.76 4.07
C PHE A 88 -0.35 -9.94 3.20
N LEU A 89 -0.26 -10.85 2.24
CA LEU A 89 -1.34 -11.14 1.29
C LEU A 89 -1.77 -12.59 1.53
N ASP A 90 -3.03 -12.81 1.92
CA ASP A 90 -3.57 -14.16 2.07
C ASP A 90 -4.04 -14.65 0.69
N GLN A 91 -3.29 -15.60 0.11
CA GLN A 91 -3.49 -16.07 -1.27
C GLN A 91 -4.66 -17.03 -1.46
#